data_AF-A0A418XFV4-F1
#
_entry.id   AF-A0A418XFV4-F1
#
_cell.length_a   1.000
_cell.length_b   1.000
_cell.length_c   1.000
_cell.angle_alpha   90.00
_cell.angle_beta   90.00
_cell.angle_gamma   90.00
#
_symmetry.space_group_name_H-M   'P 1'
#
loop_
_entity.id
_entity.type
_entity.pdbx_description
1 polymer ?
#
loop_
_entity_poly.entity_id
_entity_poly.type
_entity_poly.pdbx_seq_one_letter_code
_entity_poly.pdbx_strand_id
1 'polypeptide(L)'
;MKRIYSILFASFSLLSWASCSSYLEENPKDPLDEEAAYSTLSDVQKNGVLSLYNYVGGYVDSQGLQGTGRGIYDLHTFTTDETIMPTRGGDWYDGGFCQGLYLHRWGVNNAAIYATWEYLYRTVILCNGSLERI
;
A
#
# COMPACT_ATOMS: atom_id res chain seq x y z
N MET A 1 -1.94 -58.83 14.00
CA MET A 1 -2.74 -57.58 14.01
C MET A 1 -2.04 -56.43 14.72
N LYS A 2 -1.65 -56.54 16.01
CA LYS A 2 -0.98 -55.44 16.76
C LYS A 2 0.30 -54.88 16.07
N ARG A 3 1.17 -55.73 15.52
CA ARG A 3 2.39 -55.30 14.80
C ARG A 3 2.10 -54.50 13.51
N ILE A 4 0.98 -54.77 12.83
CA ILE A 4 0.60 -54.07 11.59
C ILE A 4 0.14 -52.65 11.92
N TYR A 5 -0.65 -52.47 12.99
CA TYR A 5 -1.05 -51.14 13.46
C TYR A 5 0.14 -50.31 13.96
N SER A 6 1.12 -50.94 14.62
CA SER A 6 2.35 -50.24 15.03
C SER A 6 3.19 -49.78 13.82
N ILE A 7 3.28 -50.59 12.76
CA ILE A 7 3.98 -50.22 11.53
C ILE A 7 3.24 -49.08 10.80
N LEU A 8 1.91 -49.15 10.70
CA LEU A 8 1.08 -48.10 10.09
C LEU A 8 1.17 -46.77 10.85
N PHE A 9 1.17 -46.83 12.19
CA PHE A 9 1.32 -45.64 13.03
C PHE A 9 2.72 -45.02 12.90
N ALA A 10 3.76 -45.85 12.81
CA ALA A 10 5.13 -45.39 12.58
C ALA A 10 5.29 -44.75 11.19
N SER A 11 4.70 -45.32 10.13
CA SER A 11 4.74 -44.73 8.79
C SER A 11 3.99 -43.39 8.73
N PHE A 12 2.83 -43.27 9.39
CA PHE A 12 2.07 -42.02 9.43
C PHE A 12 2.81 -40.91 10.20
N SER A 13 3.55 -41.28 11.24
CA SER A 13 4.39 -40.36 12.02
C SER A 13 5.62 -39.88 11.22
N LEU A 14 6.21 -40.73 10.38
CA LEU A 14 7.31 -40.33 9.48
C LEU A 14 6.85 -39.38 8.37
N LEU A 15 5.64 -39.57 7.83
CA LEU A 15 5.05 -38.69 6.81
C LEU A 15 4.69 -37.29 7.34
N SER A 16 4.39 -37.17 8.64
CA SER A 16 4.06 -35.87 9.26
C SER A 16 5.30 -35.02 9.59
N TRP A 17 6.50 -35.63 9.66
CA TRP A 17 7.77 -34.92 9.87
C TRP A 17 8.44 -34.49 8.55
N ALA A 18 7.98 -35.02 7.42
CA ALA A 18 8.39 -34.59 6.07
C ALA A 18 7.52 -33.43 5.54
N SER A 19 6.87 -32.66 6.42
CA SER A 19 6.22 -31.41 6.03
C SER A 19 7.29 -30.45 5.54
N CYS A 20 7.37 -30.24 4.22
CA CYS A 20 8.30 -29.32 3.59
C CYS A 20 8.00 -27.89 4.02
N SER A 21 8.61 -27.44 5.13
CA SER A 21 8.55 -26.04 5.57
C SER A 21 9.04 -25.07 4.48
N SER A 22 9.96 -25.52 3.63
CA SER A 22 10.51 -24.75 2.51
C SER A 22 9.57 -24.61 1.30
N TYR A 23 8.44 -25.33 1.24
CA TYR A 23 7.49 -25.20 0.12
C TYR A 23 6.72 -23.87 0.13
N LEU A 24 6.61 -23.22 1.29
CA LEU A 24 6.01 -21.88 1.44
C LEU A 24 7.07 -20.76 1.53
N GLU A 25 8.35 -21.10 1.43
CA GLU A 25 9.42 -20.10 1.36
C GLU A 25 9.52 -19.61 -0.08
N GLU A 26 8.91 -18.44 -0.34
CA GLU A 26 9.12 -17.71 -1.57
C GLU A 26 10.36 -16.80 -1.40
N ASN A 27 11.26 -16.85 -2.38
CA ASN A 27 12.33 -15.86 -2.52
C ASN A 27 12.10 -15.10 -3.83
N PRO A 28 11.26 -14.05 -3.82
CA PRO A 28 10.90 -13.30 -5.01
C PRO A 28 12.15 -12.71 -5.65
N LYS A 29 12.43 -13.07 -6.90
CA LYS A 29 13.55 -12.49 -7.65
C LYS A 29 13.06 -11.35 -8.53
N ASP A 30 13.48 -10.14 -8.20
CA ASP A 30 13.32 -8.97 -9.05
C ASP A 30 14.45 -8.96 -10.11
N PRO A 31 14.21 -8.45 -11.34
CA PRO A 31 15.29 -8.12 -12.28
C PRO A 31 16.44 -7.29 -11.69
N LEU A 32 16.16 -6.52 -10.64
CA LEU A 32 17.17 -5.81 -9.85
C LEU A 32 17.56 -6.62 -8.62
N ASP A 33 18.84 -6.89 -8.46
CA ASP A 33 19.36 -7.50 -7.23
C ASP A 33 19.24 -6.50 -6.07
N GLU A 34 18.46 -6.87 -5.06
CA GLU A 34 18.15 -6.00 -3.93
C GLU A 34 19.41 -5.71 -3.10
N GLU A 35 20.27 -6.70 -2.89
CA GLU A 35 21.52 -6.50 -2.15
C GLU A 35 22.45 -5.54 -2.89
N ALA A 36 22.52 -5.63 -4.22
CA ALA A 36 23.27 -4.67 -5.04
C ALA A 36 22.66 -3.26 -4.97
N ALA A 37 21.32 -3.14 -4.93
CA ALA A 37 20.62 -1.86 -4.89
C ALA A 37 20.82 -1.09 -3.58
N TYR A 38 21.29 -1.73 -2.51
CA TYR A 38 21.50 -1.11 -1.19
C TYR A 38 22.92 -1.31 -0.65
N SER A 39 23.89 -1.63 -1.52
CA SER A 39 25.23 -2.06 -1.12
C SER A 39 26.12 -0.98 -0.46
N THR A 40 25.84 0.31 -0.70
CA THR A 40 26.57 1.44 -0.09
C THR A 40 25.63 2.42 0.59
N LEU A 41 26.16 3.24 1.52
CA LEU A 41 25.38 4.32 2.14
C LEU A 41 24.75 5.27 1.12
N SER A 42 25.46 5.54 0.02
CA SER A 42 24.94 6.36 -1.09
C SER A 42 23.73 5.70 -1.73
N ASP A 43 23.75 4.38 -1.89
CA ASP A 43 22.68 3.63 -2.54
C ASP A 43 21.47 3.52 -1.62
N VAL A 44 21.67 3.29 -0.32
CA VAL A 44 20.60 3.37 0.69
C VAL A 44 19.95 4.76 0.69
N GLN A 45 20.75 5.82 0.64
CA GLN A 45 20.21 7.18 0.57
C GLN A 45 19.40 7.41 -0.71
N LYS A 46 19.90 6.99 -1.89
CA LYS A 46 19.23 7.23 -3.17
C LYS A 46 17.97 6.38 -3.34
N ASN A 47 18.08 5.08 -3.07
CA ASN A 47 17.05 4.10 -3.38
C ASN A 47 16.06 3.93 -2.24
N GLY A 48 16.49 4.11 -0.99
CA GLY A 48 15.65 3.99 0.20
C GLY A 48 15.03 5.32 0.63
N VAL A 49 15.81 6.41 0.67
CA VAL A 49 15.34 7.69 1.25
C VAL A 49 14.86 8.68 0.19
N LEU A 50 15.67 8.99 -0.83
CA LEU A 50 15.33 10.02 -1.82
C LEU A 50 14.13 9.60 -2.70
N SER A 51 13.99 8.31 -2.99
CA SER A 51 12.84 7.76 -3.70
C SER A 51 11.52 8.06 -2.98
N LEU A 52 11.50 8.05 -1.64
CA LEU A 52 10.31 8.32 -0.83
C LEU A 52 9.81 9.76 -1.00
N TYR A 53 10.71 10.71 -1.22
CA TYR A 53 10.34 12.11 -1.42
C TYR A 53 9.54 12.34 -2.70
N ASN A 54 9.62 11.43 -3.69
CA ASN A 54 8.75 11.51 -4.87
C ASN A 54 7.27 11.35 -4.50
N TYR A 55 6.96 10.61 -3.43
CA TYR A 55 5.59 10.43 -2.96
C TYR A 55 5.05 11.65 -2.21
N VAL A 56 5.90 12.58 -1.76
CA VAL A 56 5.43 13.82 -1.10
C VAL A 56 4.66 14.70 -2.09
N GLY A 57 5.19 14.87 -3.29
CA GLY A 57 4.51 15.61 -4.36
C GLY A 57 3.38 14.80 -4.99
N GLY A 58 3.65 13.52 -5.29
CA GLY A 58 2.72 12.69 -6.07
C GLY A 58 2.52 13.23 -7.48
N TYR A 59 1.94 12.41 -8.36
CA TYR A 59 1.59 12.84 -9.73
C TYR A 59 0.27 12.24 -10.24
N VAL A 60 -0.37 11.41 -9.42
CA VAL A 60 -1.62 10.70 -9.72
C VAL A 60 -2.66 11.16 -8.72
N ASP A 61 -3.92 11.22 -9.15
CA ASP A 61 -5.05 11.47 -8.25
C ASP A 61 -4.95 10.62 -6.98
N SER A 62 -5.37 11.21 -5.87
CA SER A 62 -5.33 10.60 -4.53
C SER A 62 -3.93 10.34 -3.97
N GLN A 63 -2.86 10.93 -4.55
CA GLN A 63 -1.49 10.82 -4.05
C GLN A 63 -0.83 12.18 -3.79
N GLY A 64 0.15 12.23 -2.90
CA GLY A 64 0.85 13.47 -2.56
C GLY A 64 0.09 14.29 -1.52
N LEU A 65 0.82 15.18 -0.85
CA LEU A 65 0.26 15.99 0.24
C LEU A 65 -0.63 17.12 -0.29
N GLN A 66 -0.16 17.82 -1.32
CA GLN A 66 -0.84 18.98 -1.90
C GLN A 66 -0.52 19.04 -3.40
N GLY A 67 -1.54 18.89 -4.25
CA GLY A 67 -1.40 19.17 -5.69
C GLY A 67 -2.14 18.22 -6.63
N THR A 68 -2.39 16.98 -6.24
CA THR A 68 -3.19 16.05 -7.07
C THR A 68 -4.67 16.16 -6.72
N GLY A 69 -5.53 15.88 -7.71
CA GLY A 69 -6.96 15.85 -7.49
C GLY A 69 -7.36 14.68 -6.62
N ARG A 70 -8.48 14.82 -5.91
CA ARG A 70 -9.11 13.75 -5.12
C ARG A 70 -8.20 13.14 -4.06
N GLY A 71 -7.24 13.92 -3.56
CA GLY A 71 -6.26 13.51 -2.55
C GLY A 71 -6.41 14.26 -1.23
N ILE A 72 -5.33 14.28 -0.46
CA ILE A 72 -5.29 14.82 0.91
C ILE A 72 -5.80 16.26 0.94
N TYR A 73 -5.30 17.12 0.05
CA TYR A 73 -5.74 18.52 -0.02
C TYR A 73 -7.26 18.64 -0.20
N ASP A 74 -7.85 17.96 -1.19
CA ASP A 74 -9.28 18.03 -1.47
C ASP A 74 -10.12 17.52 -0.29
N LEU A 75 -9.70 16.41 0.33
CA LEU A 75 -10.39 15.82 1.47
C LEU A 75 -10.33 16.72 2.72
N HIS A 76 -9.26 17.48 2.91
CA HIS A 76 -9.10 18.40 4.03
C HIS A 76 -9.66 19.80 3.78
N THR A 77 -9.83 20.21 2.52
CA THR A 77 -10.25 21.58 2.17
C THR A 77 -11.71 21.63 1.75
N PHE A 78 -12.20 20.65 0.98
CA PHE A 78 -13.60 20.66 0.50
C PHE A 78 -14.58 20.12 1.53
N THR A 79 -14.09 19.56 2.64
CA THR A 79 -14.91 19.18 3.80
C THR A 79 -14.99 20.30 4.85
N THR A 80 -14.28 21.41 4.66
CA THR A 80 -14.28 22.57 5.57
C THR A 80 -15.04 23.74 4.96
N ASP A 81 -15.06 24.86 5.69
CA ASP A 81 -15.58 26.15 5.23
C ASP A 81 -14.56 26.96 4.41
N GLU A 82 -13.35 26.46 4.20
CA GLU A 82 -12.28 27.16 3.49
C GLU A 82 -12.55 27.27 1.98
N THR A 83 -13.09 26.23 1.36
CA THR A 83 -13.36 26.22 -0.10
C THR A 83 -14.53 25.32 -0.45
N ILE A 84 -15.32 25.77 -1.43
CA ILE A 84 -16.35 24.98 -2.08
C ILE A 84 -16.05 24.91 -3.59
N MET A 85 -16.17 23.72 -4.17
CA MET A 85 -16.12 23.53 -5.63
C MET A 85 -17.54 23.36 -6.17
N PRO A 86 -18.18 24.43 -6.68
CA PRO A 86 -19.56 24.38 -7.13
C PRO A 86 -19.68 23.72 -8.50
N THR A 87 -20.80 23.03 -8.72
CA THR A 87 -21.20 22.58 -10.06
C THR A 87 -21.71 23.78 -10.85
N ARG A 88 -21.23 23.95 -12.09
CA ARG A 88 -21.58 25.08 -12.95
C ARG A 88 -22.19 24.58 -14.25
N GLY A 89 -23.52 24.55 -14.32
CA GLY A 89 -24.22 23.95 -15.45
C GLY A 89 -23.91 22.46 -15.55
N GLY A 90 -23.44 22.00 -16.71
CA GLY A 90 -22.98 20.62 -16.91
C GLY A 90 -21.55 20.33 -16.43
N ASP A 91 -20.77 21.37 -16.11
CA ASP A 91 -19.37 21.22 -15.69
C ASP A 91 -19.28 20.95 -14.17
N TRP A 92 -18.26 20.19 -13.76
CA TRP A 92 -17.87 19.99 -12.34
C TRP A 92 -18.92 19.28 -11.47
N TYR A 93 -19.82 18.50 -12.09
CA TYR A 93 -20.69 17.63 -11.30
C TYR A 93 -19.90 16.42 -10.77
N ASP A 94 -19.09 15.77 -11.62
CA ASP A 94 -18.20 14.66 -11.26
C ASP A 94 -18.86 13.57 -10.39
N GLY A 95 -20.11 13.23 -10.73
CA GLY A 95 -20.91 12.26 -9.97
C GLY A 95 -21.33 12.74 -8.57
N GLY A 96 -21.31 14.04 -8.32
CA GLY A 96 -21.57 14.65 -7.04
C GLY A 96 -20.38 14.60 -6.07
N PHE A 97 -19.16 14.32 -6.53
CA PHE A 97 -18.00 14.13 -5.64
C PHE A 97 -17.76 15.32 -4.70
N CYS A 98 -17.55 16.53 -5.26
CA CYS A 98 -17.23 17.72 -4.47
C CYS A 98 -18.39 18.15 -3.56
N GLN A 99 -19.61 18.05 -4.07
CA GLN A 99 -20.82 18.30 -3.28
C GLN A 99 -20.95 17.30 -2.12
N GLY A 100 -20.63 16.03 -2.38
CA GLY A 100 -20.62 14.97 -1.39
C GLY A 100 -19.59 15.20 -0.29
N LEU A 101 -18.40 15.71 -0.63
CA LEU A 101 -17.40 16.16 0.34
C LEU A 101 -17.94 17.32 1.19
N TYR A 102 -18.37 18.41 0.56
CA TYR A 102 -18.84 19.60 1.28
C TYR A 102 -20.06 19.31 2.19
N LEU A 103 -21.02 18.54 1.69
CA LEU A 103 -22.24 18.19 2.43
C LEU A 103 -22.07 17.00 3.39
N HIS A 104 -20.87 16.44 3.48
CA HIS A 104 -20.57 15.30 4.32
C HIS A 104 -21.40 14.03 4.03
N ARG A 105 -21.60 13.74 2.73
CA ARG A 105 -22.44 12.62 2.21
C ARG A 105 -21.67 11.59 1.38
N TRP A 106 -20.36 11.50 1.54
CA TRP A 106 -19.49 10.62 0.73
C TRP A 106 -19.66 9.11 0.99
N GLY A 107 -20.29 8.72 2.11
CA GLY A 107 -20.57 7.31 2.45
C GLY A 107 -19.31 6.50 2.77
N VAL A 108 -19.47 5.17 2.86
CA VAL A 108 -18.35 4.25 3.18
C VAL A 108 -17.60 3.74 1.93
N ASN A 109 -18.23 3.85 0.75
CA ASN A 109 -17.69 3.34 -0.51
C ASN A 109 -17.27 4.51 -1.41
N ASN A 110 -16.19 5.21 -1.03
CA ASN A 110 -15.66 6.33 -1.80
C ASN A 110 -14.27 6.00 -2.36
N ALA A 111 -14.15 5.99 -3.69
CA ALA A 111 -12.92 5.59 -4.37
C ALA A 111 -11.72 6.51 -4.06
N ALA A 112 -11.95 7.83 -3.95
CA ALA A 112 -10.89 8.80 -3.64
C ALA A 112 -10.37 8.63 -2.21
N ILE A 113 -11.27 8.43 -1.25
CA ILE A 113 -10.90 8.17 0.15
C ILE A 113 -10.12 6.85 0.25
N TYR A 114 -10.60 5.79 -0.42
CA TYR A 114 -9.92 4.49 -0.45
C TYR A 114 -8.52 4.59 -1.06
N ALA A 115 -8.39 5.22 -2.23
CA ALA A 115 -7.11 5.40 -2.91
C ALA A 115 -6.13 6.27 -2.08
N THR A 116 -6.63 7.31 -1.42
CA THR A 116 -5.81 8.17 -0.54
C THR A 116 -5.31 7.39 0.67
N TRP A 117 -6.16 6.54 1.26
CA TRP A 117 -5.78 5.64 2.35
C TRP A 117 -4.70 4.64 1.90
N GLU A 118 -4.87 3.99 0.75
CA GLU A 118 -3.86 3.09 0.19
C GLU A 118 -2.53 3.81 -0.07
N TYR A 119 -2.58 5.03 -0.59
CA TYR A 119 -1.38 5.87 -0.79
C TYR A 119 -0.64 6.13 0.52
N LEU A 120 -1.35 6.55 1.57
CA LEU A 120 -0.76 6.82 2.88
C LEU A 120 -0.13 5.56 3.48
N TYR A 121 -0.85 4.44 3.47
CA TYR A 121 -0.35 3.16 4.01
C TYR A 121 0.83 2.62 3.22
N ARG A 122 0.77 2.65 1.89
CA ARG A 122 1.88 2.24 1.04
C ARG A 122 3.13 3.06 1.33
N THR A 123 3.00 4.38 1.47
CA THR A 123 4.13 5.25 1.79
C THR A 123 4.75 4.88 3.15
N VAL A 124 3.94 4.58 4.17
CA VAL A 124 4.43 4.11 5.47
C VAL A 124 5.19 2.79 5.37
N ILE A 125 4.68 1.83 4.59
CA ILE A 125 5.35 0.55 4.36
C ILE A 125 6.72 0.76 3.69
N LEU A 126 6.79 1.63 2.68
CA LEU A 126 8.05 1.96 2.00
C LEU A 126 9.05 2.65 2.94
N CYS A 127 8.58 3.55 3.81
CA CYS A 127 9.41 4.16 4.85
C CYS A 127 9.98 3.12 5.82
N ASN A 128 9.15 2.17 6.29
CA ASN A 128 9.61 1.09 7.16
C ASN A 128 10.65 0.21 6.47
N GLY A 129 10.44 -0.11 5.19
CA GLY A 129 11.44 -0.82 4.39
C GLY A 129 12.77 -0.05 4.32
N SER A 130 12.74 1.27 4.11
CA SER A 130 13.98 2.06 4.14
C SER A 130 14.64 2.06 5.53
N LEU A 131 13.87 2.08 6.62
CA LEU A 131 14.40 2.07 7.98
C LEU A 131 15.07 0.74 8.34
N GLU A 132 14.57 -0.39 7.86
CA GLU A 132 15.19 -1.71 8.10
C GLU A 132 16.56 -1.86 7.43
N ARG A 133 16.87 -1.01 6.45
CA ARG A 133 18.11 -1.02 5.66
C ARG A 133 19.16 0.00 6.14
N ILE A 134 18.81 0.84 7.13
CA ILE A 134 19.69 1.85 7.75
C ILE A 134 20.14 1.33 9.12
#